data_AF-A0A496AYZ4-F1
#
_entry.id   AF-A0A496AYZ4-F1
#
_cell.length_a   1.000
_cell.length_b   1.000
_cell.length_c   1.000
_cell.angle_alpha   90.00
_cell.angle_beta   90.00
_cell.angle_gamma   90.00
#
_symmetry.space_group_name_H-M   'P 1'
#
loop_
_entity.id
_entity.type
_entity.pdbx_description
1 polymer ?
#
loop_
_entity_poly.entity_id
_entity_poly.type
_entity_poly.pdbx_seq_one_letter_code
_entity_poly.pdbx_strand_id
1 'polypeptide(L)' 'MTSEQFAELQNSLETMLNNISTGDDISEPLLQISQLAKRVESTAPKQLIHYLERKSYTKALDYLRELNGS' A
#
# COMPACT_ATOMS: atom_id res chain seq x y z
N MET A 1 1.87 -3.91 -12.66
CA MET A 1 0.88 -3.17 -11.85
C MET A 1 0.39 -2.02 -12.71
N THR A 2 -0.91 -1.75 -12.74
CA THR A 2 -1.46 -0.61 -13.50
C THR A 2 -1.32 0.69 -12.70
N SER A 3 -1.43 1.84 -13.36
CA SER A 3 -1.44 3.15 -12.68
C SER A 3 -2.61 3.29 -11.71
N GLU A 4 -3.76 2.69 -12.03
CA GLU A 4 -4.92 2.64 -11.13
C GLU A 4 -4.62 1.84 -9.87
N GLN A 5 -4.07 0.62 -10.01
CA GLN A 5 -3.65 -0.20 -8.87
C GLN A 5 -2.58 0.46 -8.01
N PHE A 6 -1.66 1.19 -8.65
CA PHE A 6 -0.64 1.98 -7.95
C PHE A 6 -1.29 3.08 -7.10
N ALA A 7 -2.17 3.88 -7.70
CA ALA A 7 -2.85 4.98 -7.02
C ALA A 7 -3.76 4.47 -5.89
N GLU A 8 -4.53 3.40 -6.13
CA GLU A 8 -5.37 2.75 -5.12
C GLU A 8 -4.53 2.28 -3.93
N LEU A 9 -3.42 1.56 -4.17
CA LEU A 9 -2.57 1.07 -3.11
C LEU A 9 -1.92 2.20 -2.31
N GLN A 10 -1.43 3.24 -2.99
CA GLN A 10 -0.86 4.41 -2.33
C GLN A 10 -1.91 5.09 -1.44
N ASN A 11 -3.11 5.36 -1.98
CA ASN A 11 -4.19 6.02 -1.25
C ASN A 11 -4.64 5.20 -0.04
N SER A 12 -4.79 3.87 -0.17
CA SER A 12 -5.18 3.02 0.96
C SER A 12 -4.09 3.00 2.05
N LEU A 13 -2.81 2.99 1.69
CA LEU A 13 -1.70 3.08 2.65
C LEU A 13 -1.67 4.43 3.37
N GLU A 14 -1.82 5.54 2.64
CA GLU A 14 -1.88 6.88 3.21
C GLU A 14 -3.06 7.04 4.15
N THR A 15 -4.25 6.58 3.74
CA THR A 15 -5.46 6.59 4.57
C THR A 15 -5.27 5.77 5.83
N MET A 16 -4.74 4.54 5.72
CA MET A 16 -4.52 3.68 6.89
C MET A 16 -3.56 4.34 7.89
N LEU A 17 -2.44 4.89 7.41
CA LEU A 17 -1.45 5.53 8.28
C LEU A 17 -1.98 6.83 8.91
N ASN A 18 -2.77 7.60 8.17
CA ASN A 18 -3.48 8.75 8.71
C ASN A 18 -4.45 8.35 9.82
N ASN A 19 -5.29 7.34 9.59
CA ASN A 19 -6.27 6.85 10.57
C ASN A 19 -5.60 6.34 11.85
N ILE A 20 -4.44 5.68 11.74
CA ILE A 20 -3.63 5.30 12.92
C ILE A 20 -3.23 6.54 13.73
N SER A 21 -2.84 7.63 13.07
CA SER A 21 -2.41 8.86 13.74
C SER A 21 -3.56 9.65 14.40
N THR A 22 -4.76 9.57 13.83
CA THR A 22 -5.96 10.25 14.34
C THR A 22 -6.77 9.39 15.32
N GLY A 23 -6.49 8.09 15.39
CA GLY A 23 -7.26 7.13 16.20
C GLY A 23 -8.55 6.66 15.54
N ASP A 24 -8.68 6.84 14.22
CA ASP A 24 -9.84 6.39 13.44
C ASP A 24 -9.76 4.89 13.09
N ASP A 25 -10.90 4.31 12.67
CA ASP A 25 -10.94 2.90 12.27
C ASP A 25 -10.06 2.63 11.05
N ILE A 26 -9.32 1.52 11.10
CA ILE A 26 -8.40 1.07 10.04
C ILE A 26 -8.90 -0.18 9.31
N SER A 27 -10.06 -0.72 9.69
CA SER A 27 -10.53 -2.03 9.21
C SER A 27 -10.73 -2.03 7.70
N GLU A 28 -11.38 -0.99 7.16
CA GLU A 28 -11.59 -0.83 5.72
C GLU A 28 -10.28 -0.67 4.93
N PRO A 29 -9.40 0.31 5.23
CA PRO A 29 -8.16 0.47 4.46
C PRO A 29 -7.23 -0.74 4.59
N LEU A 30 -7.20 -1.41 5.75
CA LEU A 30 -6.44 -2.64 5.93
C LEU A 30 -6.95 -3.79 5.05
N LEU A 31 -8.28 -3.93 4.91
CA LEU A 31 -8.88 -4.91 4.01
C LEU A 31 -8.54 -4.58 2.55
N GLN A 32 -8.66 -3.32 2.15
CA GLN A 32 -8.33 -2.86 0.79
C GLN A 32 -6.87 -3.15 0.44
N ILE A 33 -5.93 -2.81 1.33
CA ILE A 33 -4.49 -3.10 1.15
C ILE A 33 -4.27 -4.60 0.97
N SER A 34 -4.91 -5.44 1.80
CA SER A 34 -4.77 -6.90 1.73
C SER A 34 -5.29 -7.48 0.41
N GLN A 35 -6.39 -6.94 -0.12
CA GLN A 35 -6.94 -7.34 -1.42
C GLN A 35 -6.09 -6.83 -2.57
N LEU A 36 -5.57 -5.60 -2.49
CA LEU A 36 -4.69 -5.02 -3.51
C LEU A 36 -3.36 -5.76 -3.57
N ALA A 37 -2.75 -6.11 -2.44
CA ALA A 37 -1.50 -6.86 -2.38
C ALA A 37 -1.57 -8.16 -3.19
N LYS A 38 -2.67 -8.91 -3.08
CA LYS A 38 -2.91 -10.12 -3.88
C LYS A 38 -3.12 -9.83 -5.36
N ARG A 39 -3.84 -8.75 -5.69
CA ARG A 39 -4.12 -8.36 -7.08
C ARG A 39 -2.85 -7.92 -7.81
N VAL A 40 -1.91 -7.28 -7.11
CA VAL A 40 -0.68 -6.76 -7.71
C VAL A 40 0.51 -7.71 -7.59
N GLU A 41 0.41 -8.79 -6.82
CA GLU A 41 1.49 -9.74 -6.51
C GLU A 41 2.34 -10.16 -7.72
N SER A 42 1.68 -10.52 -8.83
CA SER A 42 2.35 -11.00 -10.05
C SER A 42 2.96 -9.90 -10.93
N THR A 43 2.63 -8.63 -10.67
CA THR A 43 2.99 -7.51 -11.55
C THR A 43 3.64 -6.32 -10.84
N ALA A 44 3.73 -6.34 -9.51
CA ALA A 44 4.40 -5.33 -8.72
C ALA A 44 5.88 -5.69 -8.48
N PRO A 45 6.74 -4.70 -8.17
CA PRO A 45 8.11 -4.98 -7.79
C PRO A 45 8.19 -5.88 -6.56
N LYS A 46 9.12 -6.85 -6.56
CA LYS A 46 9.29 -7.82 -5.45
C LYS A 46 9.52 -7.13 -4.09
N GLN A 47 10.20 -5.99 -4.08
CA GLN A 47 10.46 -5.21 -2.86
C GLN A 47 9.16 -4.67 -2.24
N LEU A 48 8.23 -4.17 -3.07
CA LEU A 48 6.92 -3.71 -2.61
C LEU A 48 6.12 -4.86 -2.00
N ILE A 49 6.09 -6.02 -2.69
CA ILE A 49 5.42 -7.22 -2.19
C ILE A 49 6.00 -7.65 -0.84
N HIS A 50 7.32 -7.68 -0.71
CA HIS A 50 7.98 -8.01 0.54
C HIS A 50 7.56 -7.10 1.70
N TYR A 51 7.44 -5.78 1.47
CA TYR A 51 6.96 -4.86 2.50
C TYR A 51 5.49 -5.10 2.87
N LEU A 52 4.63 -5.36 1.89
CA LEU A 52 3.21 -5.65 2.12
C LEU A 52 3.01 -6.94 2.92
N GLU A 53 3.72 -8.02 2.59
CA GLU A 53 3.67 -9.30 3.31
C GLU A 53 4.11 -9.17 4.77
N ARG A 54 5.15 -8.36 5.01
CA ARG A 54 5.67 -8.08 6.35
C ARG A 54 4.88 -7.02 7.11
N LYS A 55 3.76 -6.54 6.56
CA LYS A 55 2.94 -5.44 7.11
C LYS A 55 3.77 -4.19 7.41
N SER A 56 4.85 -3.98 6.67
CA SER A 56 5.73 -2.83 6.78
C SER A 56 5.17 -1.68 5.94
N TYR A 57 3.96 -1.23 6.28
CA TYR A 57 3.16 -0.33 5.43
C TYR A 57 3.80 1.04 5.19
N THR A 58 4.53 1.60 6.16
CA THR A 58 5.33 2.82 5.96
C THR A 58 6.38 2.62 4.87
N LYS A 59 7.13 1.51 4.91
CA LYS A 59 8.13 1.21 3.88
C LYS A 59 7.51 0.94 2.51
N ALA A 60 6.33 0.31 2.48
CA ALA A 60 5.58 0.11 1.24
C ALA A 60 5.18 1.45 0.61
N LEU A 61 4.71 2.40 1.42
CA LEU A 61 4.33 3.73 0.96
C LEU A 61 5.55 4.54 0.49
N ASP A 62 6.63 4.53 1.25
CA ASP A 62 7.87 5.23 0.88
C ASP A 62 8.40 4.72 -0.46
N TYR A 63 8.42 3.39 -0.65
CA TYR A 63 8.83 2.77 -1.89
C TYR A 63 7.93 3.14 -3.08
N LEU A 64 6.61 3.22 -2.89
CA LEU A 64 5.70 3.70 -3.93
C LEU A 64 6.02 5.15 -4.32
N ARG A 65 6.28 6.03 -3.34
CA ARG A 65 6.62 7.44 -3.61
C ARG A 65 7.93 7.58 -4.38
N GLU A 66 8.93 6.77 -4.08
CA GLU A 66 10.19 6.71 -4.83
C GLU A 66 9.97 6.29 -6.29
N LEU A 67 9.07 5.32 -6.54
CA LEU A 67 8.72 4.87 -7.89
C LEU A 67 7.97 5.93 -8.71
N ASN A 68 7.15 6.76 -8.08
CA ASN A 68 6.42 7.83 -8.77
C ASN A 68 7.29 9.06 -9.08
N GLY A 69 8.39 9.23 -8.34
CA GLY A 69 9.36 10.31 -8.53
C GLY A 69 10.54 9.97 -9.43
N SER A 70 10.59 8.75 -9.99
CA SER A 70 11.64 8.25 -10.89
C SER A 70 11.16 8.21 -12.34
#